data_AF-A0A3D3NLB4-F1
#
_entry.id   AF-A0A3D3NLB4-F1
#
_cell.length_a   1.000
_cell.length_b   1.000
_cell.length_c   1.000
_cell.angle_alpha   90.00
_cell.angle_beta   90.00
_cell.angle_gamma   90.00
#
_symmetry.space_group_name_H-M   'P 1'
#
loop_
_entity.id
_entity.type
_entity.pdbx_description
1 polymer ?
#
loop_
_entity_poly.entity_id
_entity_poly.type
_entity_poly.pdbx_seq_one_letter_code
_entity_poly.pdbx_strand_id
1 'polypeptide(L)'
;AGLVQGSLLALRSAQDYLDGSAEGAARCAEQALACLPAECIDERVLAQTVIAAARQMAGDLAGARQSIDESLAQARGPIDRCQLPLLAARCFIDWMAADLSALNWVANQDQRVGGAPWGGDGGGLRAYFLGLVQYQRNELALAEQTLLAAPATATLGYRTEFSFLLAAVYQALGQAGRATGIVDAVCQHLQQQDDLPALFRAYAFRAELALRQGQLALASDWASGFDPGPVHFAYHFSSAPHLTLAKVWIAEGSSESREQAARLLQLLEGELAARHNMRFLIEVLALQALLQHGLGNEAAATDLLGRAIALAQPGGFVRLFVDLGQQLLPPLKQLKLDTSDSRYLGQILVAFNDDWLACSGRQEPRADLTRRELKILKLLAVRLSNVEISEELCISRATVKRHTQNIYRKLRASNRREAVVRARTLNILLDA
;
A
#
# COMPACT_ATOMS: atom_id res chain seq x y z
N ALA A 1 5.82 42.33 11.81
CA ALA A 1 6.73 41.92 10.72
C ALA A 1 7.13 40.44 10.87
N GLY A 2 7.73 40.02 12.00
CA GLY A 2 8.20 38.63 12.21
C GLY A 2 7.13 37.54 12.08
N LEU A 3 5.91 37.77 12.58
CA LEU A 3 4.79 36.80 12.46
C LEU A 3 4.43 36.50 11.00
N VAL A 4 4.13 37.54 10.22
CA VAL A 4 3.74 37.39 8.80
C VAL A 4 4.86 36.73 8.00
N GLN A 5 6.11 37.11 8.27
CA GLN A 5 7.27 36.48 7.65
C GLN A 5 7.38 35.00 8.01
N GLY A 6 7.17 34.64 9.28
CA GLY A 6 7.17 33.26 9.76
C GLY A 6 6.10 32.40 9.08
N SER A 7 4.86 32.88 9.00
CA SER A 7 3.77 32.13 8.34
C SER A 7 4.02 31.97 6.83
N LEU A 8 4.55 32.99 6.17
CA LEU A 8 4.93 32.90 4.74
C LEU A 8 6.06 31.87 4.52
N LEU A 9 7.06 31.84 5.40
CA LEU A 9 8.14 30.86 5.34
C LEU A 9 7.64 29.44 5.59
N ALA A 10 6.68 29.24 6.50
CA ALA A 10 6.07 27.93 6.73
C ALA A 10 5.33 27.43 5.49
N LEU A 11 4.51 28.28 4.85
CA LEU A 11 3.85 27.93 3.58
C LEU A 11 4.85 27.67 2.46
N ARG A 12 5.90 28.49 2.36
CA ARG A 12 6.96 28.30 1.36
C ARG A 12 7.69 26.97 1.56
N SER A 13 7.94 26.58 2.80
CA SER A 13 8.57 25.30 3.11
C SER A 13 7.75 24.11 2.62
N ALA A 14 6.42 24.18 2.77
CA ALA A 14 5.52 23.16 2.28
C ALA A 14 5.51 23.10 0.75
N GLN A 15 5.52 24.27 0.08
CA GLN A 15 5.64 24.33 -1.38
C GLN A 15 6.95 23.74 -1.89
N ASP A 16 8.08 24.15 -1.33
CA ASP A 16 9.40 23.64 -1.72
C ASP A 16 9.48 22.11 -1.48
N TYR A 17 8.82 21.59 -0.44
CA TYR A 17 8.70 20.15 -0.21
C TYR A 17 7.88 19.44 -1.30
N LEU A 18 6.73 20.01 -1.68
CA LEU A 18 5.90 19.47 -2.78
C LEU A 18 6.61 19.51 -4.13
N ASP A 19 7.46 20.51 -4.36
CA ASP A 19 8.31 20.64 -5.53
C ASP A 19 9.53 19.69 -5.48
N GLY A 20 9.72 18.97 -4.37
CA GLY A 20 10.79 18.00 -4.19
C GLY A 20 12.14 18.57 -3.78
N SER A 21 12.19 19.83 -3.32
CA SER A 21 13.41 20.48 -2.83
C SER A 21 13.60 20.28 -1.33
N ALA A 22 14.38 19.26 -0.95
CA ALA A 22 14.56 18.91 0.46
C ALA A 22 15.29 20.01 1.23
N GLU A 23 16.37 20.53 0.63
CA GLU A 23 17.16 21.62 1.22
C GLU A 23 16.36 22.91 1.33
N GLY A 24 15.62 23.29 0.27
CA GLY A 24 14.77 24.48 0.27
C GLY A 24 13.69 24.41 1.34
N ALA A 25 12.99 23.27 1.40
CA ALA A 25 11.95 22.99 2.38
C ALA A 25 12.48 23.09 3.82
N ALA A 26 13.56 22.37 4.13
CA ALA A 26 14.16 22.37 5.47
C ALA A 26 14.59 23.78 5.89
N ARG A 27 15.32 24.49 5.01
CA ARG A 27 15.80 25.84 5.28
C ARG A 27 14.65 26.81 5.56
N CYS A 28 13.60 26.80 4.74
CA CYS A 28 12.45 27.67 4.95
C CYS A 28 11.68 27.33 6.24
N ALA A 29 11.53 26.04 6.56
CA ALA A 29 10.85 25.60 7.78
C ALA A 29 11.62 25.97 9.05
N GLU A 30 12.95 25.82 9.07
CA GLU A 30 13.80 26.23 10.19
C GLU A 30 13.74 27.75 10.41
N GLN A 31 13.80 28.53 9.33
CA GLN A 31 13.64 29.98 9.39
C GLN A 31 12.24 30.37 9.89
N ALA A 32 11.19 29.65 9.49
CA ALA A 32 9.84 29.86 10.00
C ALA A 32 9.79 29.66 11.53
N LEU A 33 10.33 28.55 12.03
CA LEU A 33 10.33 28.24 13.48
C LEU A 33 11.10 29.27 14.32
N ALA A 34 12.14 29.88 13.76
CA ALA A 34 12.90 30.95 14.41
C ALA A 34 12.11 32.27 14.50
N CYS A 35 11.19 32.53 13.56
CA CYS A 35 10.37 33.74 13.52
C CYS A 35 9.00 33.60 14.20
N LEU A 36 8.47 32.37 14.29
CA LEU A 36 7.11 32.10 14.77
C LEU A 36 7.03 32.06 16.31
N PRO A 37 6.17 32.89 16.95
CA PRO A 37 5.86 32.79 18.38
C PRO A 37 5.27 31.43 18.77
N ALA A 38 5.34 31.07 20.05
CA ALA A 38 4.88 29.77 20.55
C ALA A 38 3.37 29.56 20.37
N GLU A 39 2.59 30.63 20.26
CA GLU A 39 1.14 30.63 20.08
C GLU A 39 0.71 30.25 18.65
N CYS A 40 1.61 30.31 17.67
CA CYS A 40 1.36 29.96 16.26
C CYS A 40 1.45 28.44 16.05
N ILE A 41 0.56 27.70 16.70
CA ILE A 41 0.61 26.23 16.76
C ILE A 41 0.61 25.62 15.36
N ASP A 42 -0.32 26.02 14.48
CA ASP A 42 -0.51 25.36 13.18
C ASP A 42 0.69 25.57 12.26
N GLU A 43 1.22 26.79 12.15
CA GLU A 43 2.38 27.08 11.31
C GLU A 43 3.66 26.43 11.84
N ARG A 44 3.81 26.35 13.17
CA ARG A 44 4.94 25.65 13.79
C ARG A 44 4.89 24.16 13.55
N VAL A 45 3.71 23.55 13.70
CA VAL A 45 3.48 22.13 13.41
C VAL A 45 3.75 21.85 11.93
N LEU A 46 3.25 22.70 11.02
CA LEU A 46 3.57 22.59 9.59
C LEU A 46 5.08 22.58 9.36
N ALA A 47 5.80 23.58 9.88
CA ALA A 47 7.25 23.65 9.73
C ALA A 47 7.98 22.41 10.32
N GLN A 48 7.56 21.93 11.49
CA GLN A 48 8.12 20.72 12.10
C GLN A 48 7.90 19.47 11.24
N THR A 49 6.69 19.29 10.69
CA THR A 49 6.39 18.18 9.77
C THR A 49 7.23 18.26 8.49
N VAL A 50 7.41 19.45 7.93
CA VAL A 50 8.21 19.68 6.73
C VAL A 50 9.70 19.39 6.98
N ILE A 51 10.25 19.74 8.14
CA ILE A 51 11.65 19.39 8.48
C ILE A 51 11.83 17.88 8.49
N ALA A 52 10.93 17.13 9.14
CA ALA A 52 11.01 15.68 9.18
C ALA A 52 10.84 15.07 7.78
N ALA A 53 9.90 15.58 6.99
CA ALA A 53 9.66 15.11 5.62
C ALA A 53 10.84 15.42 4.68
N ALA A 54 11.47 16.59 4.82
CA ALA A 54 12.67 16.95 4.07
C ALA A 54 13.86 16.05 4.40
N ARG A 55 14.04 15.66 5.67
CA ARG A 55 15.06 14.68 6.06
C ARG A 55 14.81 13.31 5.45
N GLN A 56 13.56 12.82 5.48
CA GLN A 56 13.20 11.57 4.80
C GLN A 56 13.50 11.66 3.30
N MET A 57 13.11 12.77 2.66
CA MET A 57 13.33 12.99 1.23
C MET A 57 14.82 13.05 0.87
N ALA A 58 15.68 13.48 1.80
CA ALA A 58 17.14 13.47 1.65
C ALA A 58 17.80 12.13 2.05
N GLY A 59 17.02 11.11 2.42
CA GLY A 59 17.51 9.79 2.79
C GLY A 59 17.87 9.62 4.27
N ASP A 60 17.70 10.66 5.09
CA ASP A 60 17.92 10.62 6.54
C ASP A 60 16.65 10.18 7.28
N LEU A 61 16.30 8.89 7.13
CA LEU A 61 15.12 8.33 7.81
C LEU A 61 15.25 8.37 9.34
N ALA A 62 16.44 8.12 9.88
CA ALA A 62 16.67 8.13 11.32
C ALA A 62 16.48 9.53 11.91
N GLY A 63 17.07 10.55 11.29
CA GLY A 63 16.91 11.94 11.71
C GLY A 63 15.52 12.49 11.44
N ALA A 64 14.81 12.00 10.43
CA ALA A 64 13.39 12.32 10.20
C ALA A 64 12.51 11.84 11.37
N ARG A 65 12.68 10.56 11.78
CA ARG A 65 11.98 9.97 12.93
C ARG A 65 12.32 10.70 14.23
N GLN A 66 13.61 10.93 14.47
CA GLN A 66 14.05 11.64 15.68
C GLN A 66 13.45 13.05 15.77
N SER A 67 13.49 13.83 14.68
CA SER A 67 12.98 15.21 14.66
C SER A 67 11.48 15.30 15.01
N ILE A 68 10.68 14.41 14.44
CA ILE A 68 9.24 14.39 14.70
C ILE A 68 8.93 13.85 16.10
N ASP A 69 9.70 12.87 16.59
CA ASP A 69 9.57 12.30 17.93
C ASP A 69 9.91 13.35 19.02
N GLU A 70 10.95 14.16 18.80
CA GLU A 70 11.29 15.30 19.64
C GLU A 70 10.20 16.38 19.62
N SER A 71 9.64 16.68 18.43
CA SER A 71 8.55 17.63 18.28
C SER A 71 7.29 17.16 19.02
N LEU A 72 6.97 15.87 18.96
CA LEU A 72 5.86 15.25 19.70
C LEU A 72 6.05 15.35 21.21
N ALA A 73 7.27 15.10 21.71
CA ALA A 73 7.58 15.20 23.14
C ALA A 73 7.44 16.64 23.68
N GLN A 74 7.60 17.64 22.81
CA GLN A 74 7.54 19.06 23.15
C GLN A 74 6.19 19.70 22.81
N ALA A 75 5.30 18.98 22.12
CA ALA A 75 4.00 19.47 21.65
C ALA A 75 3.11 19.90 22.83
N ARG A 76 2.92 21.21 22.97
CA ARG A 76 2.01 21.82 23.96
C ARG A 76 0.81 22.43 23.22
N GLY A 77 -0.40 22.04 23.59
CA GLY A 77 -1.63 22.58 22.99
C GLY A 77 -2.70 21.50 22.79
N PRO A 78 -3.79 21.87 22.07
CA PRO A 78 -4.86 20.93 21.75
C PRO A 78 -4.36 19.77 20.89
N ILE A 79 -4.73 18.55 21.29
CA ILE A 79 -4.31 17.29 20.66
C ILE A 79 -4.50 17.33 19.14
N ASP A 80 -5.65 17.81 18.69
CA ASP A 80 -6.03 17.75 17.28
C ASP A 80 -5.24 18.71 16.38
N ARG A 81 -4.69 19.79 16.94
CA ARG A 81 -3.95 20.81 16.18
C ARG A 81 -2.43 20.64 16.29
N CYS A 82 -1.94 20.01 17.36
CA CYS A 82 -0.52 19.90 17.62
C CYS A 82 -0.01 18.46 17.48
N GLN A 83 -0.53 17.54 18.29
CA GLN A 83 -0.02 16.17 18.36
C GLN A 83 -0.49 15.30 17.18
N LEU A 84 -1.76 15.39 16.77
CA LEU A 84 -2.29 14.54 15.69
C LEU A 84 -1.59 14.74 14.34
N PRO A 85 -1.33 15.98 13.85
CA PRO A 85 -0.63 16.16 12.58
C PRO A 85 0.83 15.66 12.63
N LEU A 86 1.50 15.80 13.77
CA LEU A 86 2.86 15.27 13.96
C LEU A 86 2.88 13.73 13.97
N LEU A 87 1.90 13.09 14.63
CA LEU A 87 1.71 11.63 14.56
C LEU A 87 1.39 11.17 13.13
N ALA A 88 0.56 11.91 12.41
CA ALA A 88 0.25 11.64 11.01
C ALA A 88 1.52 11.67 10.15
N ALA A 89 2.33 12.73 10.29
CA ALA A 89 3.58 12.87 9.57
C ALA A 89 4.57 11.74 9.89
N ARG A 90 4.71 11.37 11.18
CA ARG A 90 5.51 10.22 11.61
C ARG A 90 5.06 8.93 10.91
N CYS A 91 3.75 8.68 10.82
CA CYS A 91 3.20 7.53 10.11
C CYS A 91 3.46 7.59 8.59
N PHE A 92 3.26 8.75 7.95
CA PHE A 92 3.54 8.88 6.52
C PHE A 92 5.02 8.67 6.18
N ILE A 93 5.94 9.09 7.05
CA ILE A 93 7.38 8.83 6.90
C ILE A 93 7.65 7.31 6.89
N ASP A 94 7.07 6.56 7.82
CA ASP A 94 7.22 5.08 7.83
C ASP A 94 6.54 4.41 6.64
N TRP A 95 5.39 4.94 6.21
CA TRP A 95 4.70 4.48 5.01
C TRP A 95 5.58 4.64 3.77
N MET A 96 6.14 5.84 3.54
CA MET A 96 7.02 6.11 2.39
C MET A 96 8.32 5.30 2.46
N ALA A 97 8.85 5.08 3.66
CA ALA A 97 10.02 4.22 3.89
C ALA A 97 9.74 2.71 3.68
N ALA A 98 8.50 2.32 3.41
CA ALA A 98 8.07 0.91 3.33
C ALA A 98 8.31 0.12 4.64
N ASP A 99 8.22 0.78 5.80
CA ASP A 99 8.39 0.17 7.12
C ASP A 99 7.04 -0.01 7.82
N LEU A 100 6.27 -1.01 7.40
CA LEU A 100 4.97 -1.31 8.01
C LEU A 100 5.09 -1.72 9.48
N SER A 101 6.24 -2.23 9.91
CA SER A 101 6.45 -2.64 11.30
C SER A 101 6.54 -1.41 12.22
N ALA A 102 7.32 -0.41 11.83
CA ALA A 102 7.36 0.87 12.54
C ALA A 102 6.01 1.61 12.46
N LEU A 103 5.36 1.63 11.29
CA LEU A 103 4.02 2.20 11.11
C LEU A 103 3.00 1.56 12.07
N ASN A 104 2.95 0.23 12.10
CA ASN A 104 2.07 -0.54 12.97
C ASN A 104 2.34 -0.25 14.45
N TRP A 105 3.62 -0.14 14.82
CA TRP A 105 4.02 0.16 16.18
C TRP A 105 3.50 1.53 16.63
N VAL A 106 3.66 2.58 15.81
CA VAL A 106 3.13 3.93 16.11
C VAL A 106 1.60 3.92 16.20
N ALA A 107 0.92 3.21 15.29
CA ALA A 107 -0.55 3.15 15.26
C ALA A 107 -1.16 2.34 16.43
N ASN A 108 -0.44 1.33 16.95
CA ASN A 108 -0.99 0.35 17.89
C ASN A 108 -0.59 0.59 19.36
N GLN A 109 0.44 1.37 19.65
CA GLN A 109 0.88 1.65 21.03
C GLN A 109 -0.06 2.62 21.75
N ASP A 110 -0.41 2.32 23.01
CA ASP A 110 -1.09 3.26 23.90
C ASP A 110 -0.12 4.31 24.47
N GLN A 111 1.10 3.90 24.85
CA GLN A 111 2.22 4.76 25.25
C GLN A 111 3.07 5.13 24.04
N ARG A 112 2.66 6.18 23.36
CA ARG A 112 3.27 6.60 22.09
C ARG A 112 4.55 7.39 22.28
N VAL A 113 5.28 7.57 21.18
CA VAL A 113 6.47 8.42 21.18
C VAL A 113 6.10 9.82 21.64
N GLY A 114 6.84 10.34 22.62
CA GLY A 114 6.54 11.62 23.26
C GLY A 114 5.30 11.64 24.15
N GLY A 115 4.62 10.52 24.38
CA GLY A 115 3.43 10.42 25.25
C GLY A 115 2.12 10.98 24.64
N ALA A 116 2.11 11.29 23.34
CA ALA A 116 1.00 11.98 22.67
C ALA A 116 -0.24 11.09 22.44
N PRO A 117 -1.46 11.47 22.90
CA PRO A 117 -2.71 10.74 22.70
C PRO A 117 -3.31 10.90 21.28
N TRP A 118 -4.24 10.03 20.88
CA TRP A 118 -4.75 9.93 19.48
C TRP A 118 -6.02 10.79 19.41
N GLY A 119 -6.10 11.84 20.24
CA GLY A 119 -7.30 12.63 20.49
C GLY A 119 -8.48 11.82 21.05
N GLY A 120 -9.59 12.51 21.35
CA GLY A 120 -10.89 11.86 21.57
C GLY A 120 -11.50 11.38 20.26
N ASP A 121 -11.44 12.24 19.23
CA ASP A 121 -12.04 12.02 17.91
C ASP A 121 -11.02 11.45 16.88
N GLY A 122 -9.73 11.39 17.20
CA GLY A 122 -8.66 10.92 16.31
C GLY A 122 -8.52 9.39 16.18
N GLY A 123 -9.54 8.64 16.64
CA GLY A 123 -9.65 7.20 16.38
C GLY A 123 -9.67 6.84 14.89
N GLY A 124 -10.14 7.75 14.03
CA GLY A 124 -10.19 7.54 12.58
C GLY A 124 -8.82 7.51 11.90
N LEU A 125 -7.91 8.42 12.25
CA LEU A 125 -6.56 8.45 11.67
C LEU A 125 -5.74 7.24 12.14
N ARG A 126 -5.88 6.86 13.42
CA ARG A 126 -5.32 5.62 13.94
C ARG A 126 -5.86 4.41 13.17
N ALA A 127 -7.19 4.32 13.03
CA ALA A 127 -7.83 3.22 12.31
C ALA A 127 -7.43 3.18 10.84
N TYR A 128 -7.23 4.33 10.19
CA TYR A 128 -6.70 4.42 8.84
C TYR A 128 -5.32 3.77 8.73
N PHE A 129 -4.34 4.18 9.53
CA PHE A 129 -2.99 3.63 9.43
C PHE A 129 -2.92 2.16 9.86
N LEU A 130 -3.66 1.78 10.90
CA LEU A 130 -3.73 0.37 11.33
C LEU A 130 -4.41 -0.50 10.26
N GLY A 131 -5.53 -0.04 9.72
CA GLY A 131 -6.23 -0.69 8.61
C GLY A 131 -5.35 -0.76 7.35
N LEU A 132 -4.51 0.25 7.09
CA LEU A 132 -3.59 0.28 5.96
C LEU A 132 -2.50 -0.79 6.11
N VAL A 133 -1.91 -0.93 7.30
CA VAL A 133 -0.96 -2.03 7.59
C VAL A 133 -1.62 -3.38 7.38
N GLN A 134 -2.78 -3.59 8.01
CA GLN A 134 -3.51 -4.85 7.96
C GLN A 134 -3.90 -5.19 6.53
N TYR A 135 -4.40 -4.21 5.77
CA TYR A 135 -4.68 -4.36 4.35
C TYR A 135 -3.42 -4.79 3.62
N GLN A 136 -2.31 -4.05 3.70
CA GLN A 136 -1.09 -4.37 2.95
C GLN A 136 -0.50 -5.75 3.30
N ARG A 137 -0.68 -6.22 4.54
CA ARG A 137 -0.31 -7.59 4.98
C ARG A 137 -1.31 -8.68 4.59
N ASN A 138 -2.37 -8.33 3.85
CA ASN A 138 -3.46 -9.21 3.44
C ASN A 138 -4.30 -9.76 4.62
N GLU A 139 -4.37 -9.03 5.73
CA GLU A 139 -5.21 -9.32 6.91
C GLU A 139 -6.61 -8.70 6.72
N LEU A 140 -7.28 -9.02 5.61
CA LEU A 140 -8.43 -8.27 5.09
C LEU A 140 -9.63 -8.17 6.07
N ALA A 141 -9.98 -9.26 6.76
CA ALA A 141 -11.08 -9.26 7.73
C ALA A 141 -10.77 -8.38 8.96
N LEU A 142 -9.51 -8.36 9.39
CA LEU A 142 -9.07 -7.51 10.48
C LEU A 142 -9.05 -6.04 10.05
N ALA A 143 -8.61 -5.76 8.82
CA ALA A 143 -8.66 -4.42 8.22
C ALA A 143 -10.10 -3.90 8.16
N GLU A 144 -11.06 -4.72 7.68
CA GLU A 144 -12.49 -4.37 7.66
C GLU A 144 -12.99 -4.02 9.06
N GLN A 145 -12.72 -4.88 10.05
CA GLN A 145 -13.15 -4.66 11.43
C GLN A 145 -12.57 -3.36 12.02
N THR A 146 -11.27 -3.12 11.82
CA THR A 146 -10.58 -1.93 12.31
C THR A 146 -11.17 -0.66 11.71
N LEU A 147 -11.42 -0.65 10.40
CA LEU A 147 -11.97 0.52 9.71
C LEU A 147 -13.43 0.76 10.09
N LEU A 148 -14.26 -0.29 10.21
CA LEU A 148 -15.66 -0.11 10.61
C LEU A 148 -15.85 0.30 12.07
N ALA A 149 -14.86 0.03 12.93
CA ALA A 149 -14.88 0.47 14.33
C ALA A 149 -14.53 1.97 14.50
N ALA A 150 -14.08 2.65 13.44
CA ALA A 150 -13.72 4.06 13.51
C ALA A 150 -14.97 4.95 13.71
N PRO A 151 -14.90 6.01 14.54
CA PRO A 151 -16.03 6.94 14.72
C PRO A 151 -16.40 7.65 13.41
N ALA A 152 -17.69 7.78 13.11
CA ALA A 152 -18.18 8.44 11.91
C ALA A 152 -17.78 9.93 11.79
N THR A 153 -17.41 10.57 12.92
CA THR A 153 -16.96 11.96 13.03
C THR A 153 -15.46 12.17 12.77
N ALA A 154 -14.64 11.11 12.78
CA ALA A 154 -13.17 11.14 12.84
C ALA A 154 -12.43 11.56 11.55
N THR A 155 -13.04 12.42 10.73
CA THR A 155 -12.99 12.20 9.29
C THR A 155 -12.78 13.49 8.47
N LEU A 156 -12.81 14.70 9.05
CA LEU A 156 -12.89 15.94 8.24
C LEU A 156 -11.72 16.24 7.26
N GLY A 157 -10.55 15.58 7.35
CA GLY A 157 -9.43 15.78 6.41
C GLY A 157 -8.95 14.53 5.65
N TYR A 158 -9.27 13.32 6.13
CA TYR A 158 -8.82 12.04 5.57
C TYR A 158 -9.98 11.11 5.17
N ARG A 159 -11.24 11.61 5.16
CA ARG A 159 -12.45 10.87 4.72
C ARG A 159 -12.24 10.10 3.45
N THR A 160 -11.66 10.78 2.47
CA THR A 160 -11.47 10.28 1.12
C THR A 160 -10.54 9.07 1.12
N GLU A 161 -9.37 9.19 1.73
CA GLU A 161 -8.37 8.11 1.79
C GLU A 161 -8.83 6.93 2.64
N PHE A 162 -9.52 7.22 3.76
CA PHE A 162 -10.17 6.19 4.56
C PHE A 162 -11.18 5.39 3.74
N SER A 163 -12.00 6.09 2.94
CA SER A 163 -13.02 5.48 2.09
C SER A 163 -12.40 4.67 0.96
N PHE A 164 -11.31 5.14 0.35
CA PHE A 164 -10.56 4.38 -0.66
C PHE A 164 -9.96 3.10 -0.09
N LEU A 165 -9.36 3.17 1.10
CA LEU A 165 -8.84 1.99 1.78
C LEU A 165 -9.96 0.97 2.09
N LEU A 166 -11.10 1.44 2.60
CA LEU A 166 -12.25 0.56 2.85
C LEU A 166 -12.81 -0.05 1.55
N ALA A 167 -12.87 0.73 0.47
CA ALA A 167 -13.26 0.22 -0.85
C ALA A 167 -12.26 -0.82 -1.37
N ALA A 168 -10.96 -0.61 -1.20
CA ALA A 168 -9.93 -1.58 -1.55
C ALA A 168 -10.05 -2.89 -0.74
N VAL A 169 -10.34 -2.78 0.57
CA VAL A 169 -10.64 -3.94 1.43
C VAL A 169 -11.86 -4.70 0.90
N TYR A 170 -12.97 -4.03 0.59
CA TYR A 170 -14.15 -4.70 0.02
C TYR A 170 -13.88 -5.33 -1.34
N GLN A 171 -13.11 -4.68 -2.19
CA GLN A 171 -12.70 -5.25 -3.48
C GLN A 171 -11.92 -6.56 -3.27
N ALA A 172 -10.95 -6.55 -2.35
CA ALA A 172 -10.15 -7.72 -2.00
C ALA A 172 -10.98 -8.86 -1.36
N LEU A 173 -12.04 -8.51 -0.61
CA LEU A 173 -13.00 -9.46 -0.04
C LEU A 173 -14.02 -9.99 -1.07
N GLY A 174 -13.89 -9.64 -2.35
CA GLY A 174 -14.83 -10.05 -3.42
C GLY A 174 -16.17 -9.31 -3.39
N GLN A 175 -16.29 -8.22 -2.61
CA GLN A 175 -17.50 -7.41 -2.48
C GLN A 175 -17.47 -6.19 -3.41
N ALA A 176 -17.25 -6.43 -4.71
CA ALA A 176 -17.04 -5.40 -5.73
C ALA A 176 -18.13 -4.30 -5.73
N GLY A 177 -19.41 -4.69 -5.58
CA GLY A 177 -20.51 -3.72 -5.54
C GLY A 177 -20.45 -2.74 -4.37
N ARG A 178 -19.98 -3.18 -3.19
CA ARG A 178 -19.77 -2.29 -2.03
C ARG A 178 -18.59 -1.36 -2.25
N ALA A 179 -17.50 -1.87 -2.83
CA ALA A 179 -16.34 -1.06 -3.19
C ALA A 179 -16.74 0.08 -4.15
N THR A 180 -17.45 -0.24 -5.24
CA THR A 180 -17.94 0.74 -6.20
C THR A 180 -18.88 1.76 -5.56
N GLY A 181 -19.83 1.30 -4.74
CA GLY A 181 -20.76 2.21 -4.04
C GLY A 181 -20.08 3.23 -3.13
N ILE A 182 -18.99 2.84 -2.44
CA ILE A 182 -18.20 3.77 -1.61
C ILE A 182 -17.52 4.82 -2.49
N VAL A 183 -16.85 4.41 -3.56
CA VAL A 183 -16.12 5.33 -4.44
C VAL A 183 -17.07 6.30 -5.15
N ASP A 184 -18.20 5.81 -5.65
CA ASP A 184 -19.20 6.66 -6.31
C ASP A 184 -19.79 7.69 -5.32
N ALA A 185 -20.05 7.30 -4.07
CA ALA A 185 -20.51 8.23 -3.03
C ALA A 185 -19.47 9.31 -2.70
N VAL A 186 -18.18 8.95 -2.64
CA VAL A 186 -17.07 9.91 -2.45
C VAL A 186 -16.99 10.87 -3.62
N CYS A 187 -17.01 10.39 -4.85
CA CYS A 187 -16.98 11.24 -6.05
C CYS A 187 -18.17 12.21 -6.08
N GLN A 188 -19.38 11.73 -5.80
CA GLN A 188 -20.58 12.56 -5.76
C GLN A 188 -20.47 13.66 -4.69
N HIS A 189 -19.99 13.32 -3.50
CA HIS A 189 -19.81 14.28 -2.41
C HIS A 189 -18.79 15.35 -2.75
N LEU A 190 -17.62 14.96 -3.27
CA LEU A 190 -16.55 15.89 -3.66
C LEU A 190 -16.99 16.81 -4.81
N GLN A 191 -17.77 16.29 -5.75
CA GLN A 191 -18.36 17.08 -6.82
C GLN A 191 -19.37 18.11 -6.30
N GLN A 192 -20.17 17.76 -5.29
CA GLN A 192 -21.09 18.71 -4.65
C GLN A 192 -20.38 19.81 -3.85
N GLN A 193 -19.15 19.57 -3.41
CA GLN A 193 -18.32 20.50 -2.64
C GLN A 193 -17.38 21.34 -3.51
N ASP A 194 -17.32 21.10 -4.82
CA ASP A 194 -16.37 21.71 -5.75
C ASP A 194 -14.88 21.53 -5.34
N ASP A 195 -14.54 20.46 -4.62
CA ASP A 195 -13.15 20.11 -4.27
C ASP A 195 -12.47 19.39 -5.45
N LEU A 196 -12.08 20.17 -6.45
CA LEU A 196 -11.46 19.66 -7.68
C LEU A 196 -10.17 18.83 -7.43
N PRO A 197 -9.23 19.25 -6.56
CA PRO A 197 -8.03 18.45 -6.29
C PRO A 197 -8.33 17.07 -5.68
N ALA A 198 -9.26 16.98 -4.74
CA ALA A 198 -9.66 15.68 -4.17
C ALA A 198 -10.45 14.83 -5.17
N LEU A 199 -11.32 15.46 -5.97
CA LEU A 199 -12.12 14.79 -6.99
C LEU A 199 -11.24 14.13 -8.06
N PHE A 200 -10.15 14.79 -8.47
CA PHE A 200 -9.17 14.22 -9.40
C PHE A 200 -8.55 12.92 -8.87
N ARG A 201 -8.15 12.89 -7.59
CA ARG A 201 -7.63 11.66 -6.95
C ARG A 201 -8.70 10.58 -6.82
N ALA A 202 -9.95 10.97 -6.62
CA ALA A 202 -11.08 10.04 -6.56
C ALA A 202 -11.37 9.39 -7.91
N TYR A 203 -11.32 10.14 -9.00
CA TYR A 203 -11.47 9.57 -10.34
C TYR A 203 -10.32 8.64 -10.73
N ALA A 204 -9.09 8.96 -10.33
CA ALA A 204 -7.97 8.04 -10.48
C ALA A 204 -8.22 6.73 -9.72
N PHE A 205 -8.61 6.80 -8.45
CA PHE A 205 -8.94 5.60 -7.67
C PHE A 205 -10.11 4.80 -8.28
N ARG A 206 -11.12 5.47 -8.83
CA ARG A 206 -12.23 4.83 -9.55
C ARG A 206 -11.75 4.08 -10.79
N ALA A 207 -10.83 4.65 -11.56
CA ALA A 207 -10.22 3.98 -12.70
C ALA A 207 -9.38 2.76 -12.27
N GLU A 208 -8.61 2.87 -11.19
CA GLU A 208 -7.89 1.72 -10.62
C GLU A 208 -8.84 0.61 -10.18
N LEU A 209 -9.95 0.95 -9.50
CA LEU A 209 -10.97 -0.01 -9.11
C LEU A 209 -11.61 -0.68 -10.34
N ALA A 210 -11.92 0.10 -11.37
CA ALA A 210 -12.46 -0.42 -12.63
C ALA A 210 -11.50 -1.43 -13.28
N LEU A 211 -10.18 -1.16 -13.32
CA LEU A 211 -9.18 -2.12 -13.80
C LEU A 211 -9.23 -3.43 -12.99
N ARG A 212 -9.25 -3.35 -11.66
CA ARG A 212 -9.32 -4.53 -10.77
C ARG A 212 -10.60 -5.35 -10.99
N GLN A 213 -11.66 -4.72 -11.47
CA GLN A 213 -12.95 -5.34 -11.82
C GLN A 213 -13.03 -5.78 -13.30
N GLY A 214 -11.96 -5.65 -14.08
CA GLY A 214 -11.91 -6.03 -15.49
C GLY A 214 -12.62 -5.05 -16.44
N GLN A 215 -12.95 -3.85 -15.96
CA GLN A 215 -13.66 -2.81 -16.72
C GLN A 215 -12.66 -1.86 -17.41
N LEU A 216 -11.83 -2.41 -18.30
CA LEU A 216 -10.76 -1.66 -18.98
C LEU A 216 -11.28 -0.40 -19.69
N ALA A 217 -12.44 -0.48 -20.35
CA ALA A 217 -13.02 0.65 -21.08
C ALA A 217 -13.26 1.89 -20.20
N LEU A 218 -13.72 1.72 -18.95
CA LEU A 218 -13.94 2.84 -18.03
C LEU A 218 -12.61 3.44 -17.55
N ALA A 219 -11.59 2.60 -17.36
CA ALA A 219 -10.28 3.07 -16.93
C ALA A 219 -9.53 3.78 -18.06
N SER A 220 -9.66 3.29 -19.31
CA SER A 220 -9.13 3.93 -20.52
C SER A 220 -9.80 5.27 -20.81
N ASP A 221 -11.11 5.39 -20.60
CA ASP A 221 -11.83 6.67 -20.72
C ASP A 221 -11.23 7.73 -19.79
N TRP A 222 -11.03 7.39 -18.52
CA TRP A 222 -10.34 8.27 -17.57
C TRP A 222 -8.92 8.61 -18.01
N ALA A 223 -8.13 7.62 -18.43
CA ALA A 223 -6.74 7.83 -18.86
C ALA A 223 -6.64 8.77 -20.07
N SER A 224 -7.60 8.73 -20.99
CA SER A 224 -7.61 9.60 -22.17
C SER A 224 -7.77 11.08 -21.85
N GLY A 225 -8.45 11.40 -20.75
CA GLY A 225 -8.65 12.76 -20.25
C GLY A 225 -7.64 13.20 -19.19
N PHE A 226 -6.74 12.32 -18.78
CA PHE A 226 -5.77 12.58 -17.72
C PHE A 226 -4.47 13.14 -18.30
N ASP A 227 -4.15 14.40 -17.99
CA ASP A 227 -2.81 14.94 -18.21
C ASP A 227 -1.93 14.60 -17.00
N PRO A 228 -0.88 13.77 -17.15
CA PRO A 228 0.04 13.49 -16.05
C PRO A 228 0.76 14.75 -15.58
N GLY A 229 0.90 15.79 -16.42
CA GLY A 229 1.63 17.00 -16.08
C GLY A 229 3.04 16.71 -15.53
N PRO A 230 3.66 17.67 -14.84
CA PRO A 230 4.84 17.41 -14.04
C PRO A 230 4.50 16.54 -12.81
N VAL A 231 5.45 15.69 -12.40
CA VAL A 231 5.33 14.87 -11.18
C VAL A 231 5.54 15.78 -9.96
N HIS A 232 4.51 16.54 -9.60
CA HIS A 232 4.51 17.46 -8.45
C HIS A 232 3.65 16.90 -7.32
N PHE A 233 3.98 15.69 -6.86
CA PHE A 233 3.25 15.12 -5.75
C PHE A 233 4.20 14.29 -4.90
N ALA A 234 4.29 14.67 -3.63
CA ALA A 234 4.79 13.75 -2.65
C ALA A 234 3.71 12.67 -2.45
N TYR A 235 3.97 11.47 -2.99
CA TYR A 235 3.11 10.29 -2.84
C TYR A 235 3.07 9.88 -1.36
N HIS A 236 2.13 10.47 -0.62
CA HIS A 236 1.85 10.13 0.77
C HIS A 236 0.67 9.18 0.89
N PHE A 237 -0.30 9.29 -0.03
CA PHE A 237 -1.57 8.58 0.00
C PHE A 237 -1.57 7.34 -0.88
N SER A 238 -2.41 6.37 -0.56
CA SER A 238 -2.52 5.13 -1.33
C SER A 238 -2.98 5.34 -2.77
N SER A 239 -3.79 6.37 -3.05
CA SER A 239 -4.18 6.72 -4.41
C SER A 239 -3.07 7.53 -5.09
N ALA A 240 -2.54 7.01 -6.19
CA ALA A 240 -1.45 7.61 -6.95
C ALA A 240 -1.86 7.70 -8.45
N PRO A 241 -2.32 8.88 -8.92
CA PRO A 241 -2.88 8.99 -10.27
C PRO A 241 -1.92 8.58 -11.39
N HIS A 242 -0.64 8.95 -11.34
CA HIS A 242 0.33 8.52 -12.36
C HIS A 242 0.56 7.00 -12.37
N LEU A 243 0.54 6.34 -11.20
CA LEU A 243 0.62 4.88 -11.14
C LEU A 243 -0.65 4.24 -11.70
N THR A 244 -1.81 4.84 -11.47
CA THR A 244 -3.06 4.41 -12.10
C THR A 244 -2.96 4.50 -13.62
N LEU A 245 -2.47 5.62 -14.14
CA LEU A 245 -2.27 5.81 -15.58
C LEU A 245 -1.34 4.73 -16.17
N ALA A 246 -0.22 4.44 -15.51
CA ALA A 246 0.68 3.37 -15.92
C ALA A 246 0.00 1.99 -15.91
N LYS A 247 -0.82 1.70 -14.88
CA LYS A 247 -1.62 0.46 -14.82
C LYS A 247 -2.60 0.35 -16.00
N VAL A 248 -3.28 1.45 -16.36
CA VAL A 248 -4.21 1.48 -17.50
C VAL A 248 -3.46 1.20 -18.80
N TRP A 249 -2.38 1.91 -19.07
CA TRP A 249 -1.60 1.72 -20.30
C TRP A 249 -0.97 0.32 -20.41
N ILE A 250 -0.52 -0.27 -19.31
CA ILE A 250 -0.05 -1.67 -19.30
C ILE A 250 -1.20 -2.62 -19.67
N ALA A 251 -2.40 -2.39 -19.12
CA ALA A 251 -3.57 -3.21 -19.38
C ALA A 251 -4.11 -3.07 -20.82
N GLU A 252 -4.00 -1.88 -21.43
CA GLU A 252 -4.34 -1.64 -22.83
C GLU A 252 -3.43 -2.42 -23.79
N GLY A 253 -2.13 -2.44 -23.52
CA GLY A 253 -1.17 -3.30 -24.20
C GLY A 253 -0.93 -2.97 -25.69
N SER A 254 -1.37 -1.82 -26.18
CA SER A 254 -0.98 -1.31 -27.51
C SER A 254 0.51 -0.92 -27.51
N SER A 255 1.14 -0.82 -28.69
CA SER A 255 2.55 -0.39 -28.77
C SER A 255 2.74 1.00 -28.16
N GLU A 256 1.84 1.93 -28.47
CA GLU A 256 1.87 3.31 -27.98
C GLU A 256 1.70 3.38 -26.46
N SER A 257 0.68 2.71 -25.91
CA SER A 257 0.45 2.67 -24.45
C SER A 257 1.63 2.05 -23.71
N ARG A 258 2.23 0.98 -24.22
CA ARG A 258 3.43 0.37 -23.63
C ARG A 258 4.63 1.32 -23.62
N GLU A 259 4.84 2.08 -24.69
CA GLU A 259 5.91 3.09 -24.74
C GLU A 259 5.64 4.26 -23.78
N GLN A 260 4.39 4.71 -23.67
CA GLN A 260 3.98 5.74 -22.71
C GLN A 260 4.18 5.27 -21.26
N ALA A 261 3.75 4.04 -20.94
CA ALA A 261 3.98 3.41 -19.65
C ALA A 261 5.46 3.29 -19.32
N ALA A 262 6.30 2.86 -20.27
CA ALA A 262 7.75 2.76 -20.08
C ALA A 262 8.37 4.11 -19.68
N ARG A 263 8.06 5.17 -20.43
CA ARG A 263 8.58 6.52 -20.16
C ARG A 263 8.14 7.05 -18.80
N LEU A 264 6.85 6.89 -18.48
CA LEU A 264 6.31 7.34 -17.20
C LEU A 264 6.92 6.58 -16.03
N LEU A 265 7.02 5.25 -16.11
CA LEU A 265 7.59 4.44 -15.04
C LEU A 265 9.08 4.73 -14.84
N GLN A 266 9.84 5.00 -15.91
CA GLN A 266 11.24 5.40 -15.80
C GLN A 266 11.40 6.76 -15.09
N LEU A 267 10.54 7.74 -15.42
CA LEU A 267 10.51 9.02 -14.73
C LEU A 267 10.19 8.82 -13.24
N LEU A 268 9.14 8.05 -12.93
CA LEU A 268 8.73 7.78 -11.55
C LEU A 268 9.81 7.03 -10.76
N GLU A 269 10.51 6.05 -11.35
CA GLU A 269 11.62 5.35 -10.67
C GLU A 269 12.70 6.34 -10.24
N GLY A 270 13.15 7.23 -11.14
CA GLY A 270 14.16 8.24 -10.84
C GLY A 270 13.73 9.19 -9.74
N GLU A 271 12.51 9.72 -9.85
CA GLU A 271 11.92 10.68 -8.90
C GLU A 271 11.70 10.07 -7.50
N LEU A 272 11.25 8.82 -7.42
CA LEU A 272 10.99 8.12 -6.16
C LEU A 272 12.29 7.66 -5.49
N ALA A 273 13.25 7.19 -6.28
CA ALA A 273 14.57 6.81 -5.77
C ALA A 273 15.33 8.01 -5.21
N ALA A 274 15.34 9.14 -5.94
CA ALA A 274 15.99 10.37 -5.49
C ALA A 274 15.39 10.94 -4.19
N ARG A 275 14.11 10.64 -3.92
CA ARG A 275 13.38 11.10 -2.72
C ARG A 275 13.21 10.01 -1.66
N HIS A 276 13.87 8.86 -1.82
CA HIS A 276 13.81 7.73 -0.90
C HIS A 276 12.38 7.26 -0.57
N ASN A 277 11.45 7.39 -1.51
CA ASN A 277 10.07 6.94 -1.33
C ASN A 277 9.91 5.48 -1.77
N MET A 278 10.43 4.60 -0.92
CA MET A 278 10.57 3.17 -1.16
C MET A 278 9.24 2.48 -1.44
N ARG A 279 8.16 2.87 -0.75
CA ARG A 279 6.84 2.23 -0.93
C ARG A 279 6.34 2.32 -2.35
N PHE A 280 6.42 3.48 -2.98
CA PHE A 280 5.96 3.65 -4.36
C PHE A 280 7.01 3.15 -5.36
N LEU A 281 8.29 3.20 -5.01
CA LEU A 281 9.35 2.62 -5.83
C LEU A 281 9.16 1.11 -6.02
N ILE A 282 8.77 0.38 -4.97
CA ILE A 282 8.46 -1.07 -5.07
C ILE A 282 7.34 -1.32 -6.09
N GLU A 283 6.30 -0.49 -6.09
CA GLU A 283 5.17 -0.63 -7.01
C GLU A 283 5.57 -0.29 -8.46
N VAL A 284 6.40 0.74 -8.65
CA VAL A 284 6.98 1.06 -9.97
C VAL A 284 7.80 -0.11 -10.51
N LEU A 285 8.66 -0.72 -9.70
CA LEU A 285 9.46 -1.89 -10.11
C LEU A 285 8.56 -3.08 -10.50
N ALA A 286 7.47 -3.31 -9.75
CA ALA A 286 6.51 -4.36 -10.06
C ALA A 286 5.72 -4.07 -11.37
N LEU A 287 5.36 -2.81 -11.62
CA LEU A 287 4.72 -2.39 -12.88
C LEU A 287 5.67 -2.47 -14.08
N GLN A 288 6.94 -2.09 -13.90
CA GLN A 288 7.97 -2.28 -14.93
C GLN A 288 8.17 -3.76 -15.23
N ALA A 289 8.14 -4.64 -14.22
CA ALA A 289 8.20 -6.09 -14.42
C ALA A 289 7.01 -6.61 -15.24
N LEU A 290 5.78 -6.15 -14.97
CA LEU A 290 4.60 -6.46 -15.79
C LEU A 290 4.75 -6.00 -17.22
N LEU A 291 5.25 -4.78 -17.43
CA LEU A 291 5.50 -4.24 -18.75
C LEU A 291 6.52 -5.08 -19.53
N GLN A 292 7.64 -5.45 -18.89
CA GLN A 292 8.67 -6.30 -19.51
C GLN A 292 8.14 -7.70 -19.84
N HIS A 293 7.32 -8.28 -18.96
CA HIS A 293 6.64 -9.54 -19.22
C HIS A 293 5.70 -9.43 -20.43
N GLY A 294 4.91 -8.35 -20.52
CA GLY A 294 4.05 -8.07 -21.68
C GLY A 294 4.80 -7.86 -23.00
N LEU A 295 6.08 -7.49 -22.93
CA LEU A 295 7.01 -7.39 -24.07
C LEU A 295 7.76 -8.71 -24.36
N GLY A 296 7.55 -9.77 -23.56
CA GLY A 296 8.23 -11.06 -23.68
C GLY A 296 9.66 -11.09 -23.12
N ASN A 297 10.09 -10.06 -22.39
CA ASN A 297 11.40 -9.98 -21.79
C ASN A 297 11.41 -10.55 -20.37
N GLU A 298 11.30 -11.88 -20.26
CA GLU A 298 11.20 -12.60 -18.99
C GLU A 298 12.40 -12.37 -18.05
N ALA A 299 13.60 -12.22 -18.61
CA ALA A 299 14.81 -11.98 -17.82
C ALA A 299 14.75 -10.61 -17.11
N ALA A 300 14.36 -9.55 -17.82
CA ALA A 300 14.20 -8.24 -17.20
C ALA A 300 13.01 -8.20 -16.22
N ALA A 301 11.90 -8.87 -16.56
CA ALA A 301 10.74 -8.98 -15.68
C ALA A 301 11.10 -9.63 -14.33
N THR A 302 11.85 -10.74 -14.36
CA THR A 302 12.27 -11.46 -13.15
C THR A 302 13.30 -10.69 -12.33
N ASP A 303 14.24 -9.96 -12.96
CA ASP A 303 15.20 -9.11 -12.25
C ASP A 303 14.51 -7.96 -11.49
N LEU A 304 13.66 -7.20 -12.19
CA LEU A 304 12.89 -6.09 -11.60
C LEU A 304 12.00 -6.57 -10.45
N LEU A 305 11.33 -7.70 -10.64
CA LEU A 305 10.45 -8.26 -9.62
C LEU A 305 11.23 -8.83 -8.43
N GLY A 306 12.41 -9.41 -8.65
CA GLY A 306 13.31 -9.82 -7.57
C GLY A 306 13.73 -8.64 -6.69
N ARG A 307 14.09 -7.50 -7.31
CA ARG A 307 14.38 -6.24 -6.59
C ARG A 307 13.17 -5.75 -5.79
N ALA A 308 11.98 -5.76 -6.40
CA ALA A 308 10.75 -5.34 -5.73
C ALA A 308 10.43 -6.22 -4.51
N ILE A 309 10.59 -7.55 -4.62
CA ILE A 309 10.37 -8.50 -3.54
C ILE A 309 11.34 -8.26 -2.39
N ALA A 310 12.64 -8.11 -2.67
CA ALA A 310 13.66 -7.86 -1.65
C ALA A 310 13.39 -6.57 -0.86
N LEU A 311 12.96 -5.50 -1.54
CA LEU A 311 12.60 -4.23 -0.89
C LEU A 311 11.30 -4.32 -0.08
N ALA A 312 10.36 -5.15 -0.50
CA ALA A 312 9.05 -5.29 0.13
C ALA A 312 9.06 -6.26 1.33
N GLN A 313 9.97 -7.22 1.35
CA GLN A 313 10.04 -8.32 2.33
C GLN A 313 10.13 -7.82 3.78
N PRO A 314 10.96 -6.82 4.14
CA PRO A 314 11.06 -6.34 5.52
C PRO A 314 9.75 -5.74 6.06
N GLY A 315 8.97 -5.09 5.19
CA GLY A 315 7.66 -4.53 5.53
C GLY A 315 6.53 -5.56 5.50
N GLY A 316 6.66 -6.61 4.68
CA GLY A 316 5.64 -7.64 4.48
C GLY A 316 4.48 -7.19 3.58
N PHE A 317 4.77 -6.45 2.50
CA PHE A 317 3.76 -5.95 1.55
C PHE A 317 3.23 -7.05 0.62
N VAL A 318 2.07 -7.62 0.97
CA VAL A 318 1.40 -8.62 0.13
C VAL A 318 0.48 -7.96 -0.91
N ARG A 319 -0.40 -7.03 -0.50
CA ARG A 319 -1.40 -6.45 -1.41
C ARG A 319 -0.79 -5.61 -2.52
N LEU A 320 0.38 -5.00 -2.28
CA LEU A 320 1.11 -4.27 -3.31
C LEU A 320 1.28 -5.09 -4.59
N PHE A 321 1.54 -6.40 -4.47
CA PHE A 321 1.67 -7.30 -5.62
C PHE A 321 0.33 -7.87 -6.07
N VAL A 322 -0.50 -8.33 -5.12
CA VAL A 322 -1.78 -9.01 -5.42
C VAL A 322 -2.74 -8.09 -6.18
N ASP A 323 -2.76 -6.81 -5.80
CA ASP A 323 -3.63 -5.79 -6.40
C ASP A 323 -3.28 -5.47 -7.86
N LEU A 324 -2.04 -5.77 -8.31
CA LEU A 324 -1.63 -5.59 -9.71
C LEU A 324 -2.19 -6.67 -10.63
N GLY A 325 -2.80 -7.72 -10.06
CA GLY A 325 -3.54 -8.72 -10.81
C GLY A 325 -2.70 -9.92 -11.29
N GLN A 326 -3.41 -10.90 -11.85
CA GLN A 326 -2.88 -12.24 -12.11
C GLN A 326 -1.73 -12.30 -13.13
N GLN A 327 -1.57 -11.27 -13.95
CA GLN A 327 -0.48 -11.20 -14.94
C GLN A 327 0.90 -11.18 -14.28
N LEU A 328 0.98 -10.89 -12.97
CA LEU A 328 2.23 -10.95 -12.20
C LEU A 328 2.62 -12.38 -11.79
N LEU A 329 1.69 -13.35 -11.85
CA LEU A 329 1.94 -14.73 -11.40
C LEU A 329 3.03 -15.45 -12.21
N PRO A 330 3.05 -15.40 -13.56
CA PRO A 330 4.11 -16.05 -14.33
C PRO A 330 5.53 -15.60 -13.95
N PRO A 331 5.87 -14.29 -13.93
CA PRO A 331 7.21 -13.88 -13.52
C PRO A 331 7.50 -14.16 -12.03
N LEU A 332 6.53 -14.05 -11.12
CA LEU A 332 6.71 -14.42 -9.70
C LEU A 332 7.15 -15.88 -9.52
N LYS A 333 6.58 -16.81 -10.28
CA LYS A 333 6.90 -18.24 -10.20
C LYS A 333 8.29 -18.58 -10.74
N GLN A 334 8.86 -17.71 -11.56
CA GLN A 334 10.19 -17.90 -12.16
C GLN A 334 11.32 -17.39 -11.27
N LEU A 335 11.01 -16.61 -10.23
CA LEU A 335 12.00 -16.07 -9.30
C LEU A 335 12.78 -17.19 -8.60
N LYS A 336 14.10 -17.02 -8.58
CA LYS A 336 15.01 -17.85 -7.80
C LYS A 336 15.50 -17.00 -6.64
N LEU A 337 14.94 -17.28 -5.46
CA LEU A 337 15.17 -16.48 -4.26
C LEU A 337 15.92 -17.29 -3.20
N ASP A 338 16.48 -16.61 -2.22
CA ASP A 338 17.00 -17.24 -1.02
C ASP A 338 15.86 -17.80 -0.12
N THR A 339 16.21 -18.39 1.02
CA THR A 339 15.23 -19.09 1.87
C THR A 339 14.22 -18.13 2.51
N SER A 340 14.66 -16.96 2.97
CA SER A 340 13.80 -15.92 3.58
C SER A 340 12.80 -15.37 2.57
N ASP A 341 13.30 -15.00 1.39
CA ASP A 341 12.50 -14.41 0.32
C ASP A 341 11.54 -15.44 -0.28
N SER A 342 11.90 -16.72 -0.28
CA SER A 342 11.03 -17.81 -0.73
C SER A 342 9.77 -17.97 0.15
N ARG A 343 9.88 -17.77 1.48
CA ARG A 343 8.72 -17.81 2.38
C ARG A 343 7.76 -16.68 2.09
N TYR A 344 8.30 -15.46 1.98
CA TYR A 344 7.54 -14.26 1.69
C TYR A 344 6.85 -14.33 0.31
N LEU A 345 7.57 -14.79 -0.73
CA LEU A 345 6.99 -15.09 -2.04
C LEU A 345 5.84 -16.11 -1.92
N GLY A 346 6.01 -17.13 -1.07
CA GLY A 346 4.95 -18.07 -0.76
C GLY A 346 3.67 -17.41 -0.24
N GLN A 347 3.79 -16.45 0.68
CA GLN A 347 2.64 -15.69 1.22
C GLN A 347 1.92 -14.89 0.12
N ILE A 348 2.68 -14.23 -0.76
CA ILE A 348 2.12 -13.47 -1.91
C ILE A 348 1.34 -14.40 -2.84
N LEU A 349 1.94 -15.52 -3.24
CA LEU A 349 1.31 -16.48 -4.14
C LEU A 349 0.06 -17.15 -3.52
N VAL A 350 0.03 -17.35 -2.21
CA VAL A 350 -1.19 -17.80 -1.50
C VAL A 350 -2.28 -16.74 -1.56
N ALA A 351 -1.95 -15.47 -1.33
CA ALA A 351 -2.92 -14.37 -1.40
C ALA A 351 -3.53 -14.20 -2.80
N PHE A 352 -2.74 -14.34 -3.87
CA PHE A 352 -3.27 -14.38 -5.25
C PHE A 352 -4.32 -15.47 -5.46
N ASN A 353 -4.11 -16.64 -4.88
CA ASN A 353 -5.05 -17.75 -4.98
C ASN A 353 -6.36 -17.44 -4.25
N ASP A 354 -6.28 -16.78 -3.10
CA ASP A 354 -7.44 -16.42 -2.27
C ASP A 354 -8.31 -15.38 -2.98
N ASP A 355 -7.69 -14.35 -3.56
CA ASP A 355 -8.38 -13.32 -4.35
C ASP A 355 -9.10 -13.91 -5.56
N TRP A 356 -8.45 -14.83 -6.29
CA TRP A 356 -9.10 -15.46 -7.43
C TRP A 356 -10.33 -16.28 -7.03
N LEU A 357 -10.26 -17.03 -5.93
CA LEU A 357 -11.41 -17.77 -5.41
C LEU A 357 -12.55 -16.82 -5.02
N ALA A 358 -12.23 -15.69 -4.38
CA ALA A 358 -13.21 -14.68 -4.01
C ALA A 358 -13.86 -14.03 -5.25
N CYS A 359 -13.07 -13.60 -6.24
CA CYS A 359 -13.55 -12.89 -7.42
C CYS A 359 -14.26 -13.79 -8.44
N SER A 360 -13.93 -15.09 -8.51
CA SER A 360 -14.56 -16.02 -9.44
C SER A 360 -15.98 -16.44 -9.02
N GLY A 361 -16.49 -15.98 -7.88
CA GLY A 361 -17.78 -16.40 -7.32
C GLY A 361 -17.83 -17.92 -7.02
N ARG A 362 -16.68 -18.59 -7.08
CA ARG A 362 -16.55 -20.01 -6.81
C ARG A 362 -16.53 -20.18 -5.30
N GLN A 363 -17.70 -20.53 -4.74
CA GLN A 363 -17.77 -21.10 -3.39
C GLN A 363 -16.69 -22.16 -3.24
N GLU A 364 -16.07 -22.23 -2.05
CA GLU A 364 -15.05 -23.22 -1.69
C GLU A 364 -15.31 -24.54 -2.44
N PRO A 365 -14.41 -24.97 -3.33
CA PRO A 365 -14.62 -26.22 -4.05
C PRO A 365 -14.79 -27.34 -3.02
N ARG A 366 -15.85 -28.14 -3.25
CA ARG A 366 -16.36 -29.31 -2.52
C ARG A 366 -15.35 -30.44 -2.24
N ALA A 367 -14.06 -30.16 -2.17
CA ALA A 367 -13.17 -31.05 -1.44
C ALA A 367 -13.47 -30.83 0.05
N ASP A 368 -13.70 -31.91 0.80
CA ASP A 368 -13.88 -31.90 2.26
C ASP A 368 -12.61 -31.42 3.02
N LEU A 369 -11.83 -30.51 2.45
CA LEU A 369 -10.66 -29.91 3.06
C LEU A 369 -11.11 -28.89 4.10
N THR A 370 -10.62 -29.05 5.32
CA THR A 370 -10.79 -28.03 6.35
C THR A 370 -10.04 -26.75 5.95
N ARG A 371 -10.45 -25.59 6.51
CA ARG A 371 -9.71 -24.31 6.32
C ARG A 371 -8.21 -24.45 6.55
N ARG A 372 -7.81 -25.27 7.53
CA ARG A 372 -6.39 -25.52 7.85
C ARG A 372 -5.69 -26.34 6.78
N GLU A 373 -6.33 -27.38 6.27
CA GLU A 373 -5.82 -28.19 5.18
C GLU A 373 -5.75 -27.40 3.87
N LEU A 374 -6.73 -26.55 3.59
CA LEU A 374 -6.70 -25.64 2.45
C LEU A 374 -5.51 -24.67 2.54
N LYS A 375 -5.26 -24.07 3.71
CA LYS A 375 -4.11 -23.18 3.93
C LYS A 375 -2.78 -23.92 3.72
N ILE A 376 -2.66 -25.15 4.23
CA ILE A 376 -1.47 -25.99 4.01
C ILE A 376 -1.34 -26.39 2.53
N LEU A 377 -2.42 -26.74 1.85
CA LEU A 377 -2.40 -27.08 0.42
C LEU A 377 -1.93 -25.89 -0.44
N LYS A 378 -2.37 -24.67 -0.12
CA LYS A 378 -1.92 -23.43 -0.78
C LYS A 378 -0.40 -23.23 -0.59
N LEU A 379 0.11 -23.40 0.64
CA LEU A 379 1.56 -23.35 0.92
C LEU A 379 2.33 -24.50 0.23
N LEU A 380 1.72 -25.68 0.10
CA LEU A 380 2.30 -26.78 -0.65
C LEU A 380 2.41 -26.48 -2.15
N ALA A 381 1.47 -25.72 -2.71
CA ALA A 381 1.47 -25.33 -4.12
C ALA A 381 2.62 -24.39 -4.48
N VAL A 382 3.04 -23.55 -3.53
CA VAL A 382 4.12 -22.56 -3.66
C VAL A 382 5.47 -23.09 -3.21
N ARG A 383 5.62 -24.42 -3.18
CA ARG A 383 6.89 -25.14 -2.93
C ARG A 383 7.53 -25.02 -1.53
N LEU A 384 6.87 -24.40 -0.55
CA LEU A 384 7.33 -24.38 0.85
C LEU A 384 7.47 -25.81 1.44
N SER A 385 8.56 -26.09 2.14
CA SER A 385 8.80 -27.34 2.86
C SER A 385 7.89 -27.49 4.09
N ASN A 386 7.75 -28.72 4.61
CA ASN A 386 6.97 -28.93 5.84
C ASN A 386 7.56 -28.18 7.06
N VAL A 387 8.85 -27.86 7.02
CA VAL A 387 9.51 -27.05 8.06
C VAL A 387 9.04 -25.61 7.95
N GLU A 388 9.14 -25.01 6.77
CA GLU A 388 8.70 -23.63 6.53
C GLU A 388 7.20 -23.47 6.79
N ILE A 389 6.37 -24.43 6.37
CA ILE A 389 4.93 -24.43 6.66
C ILE A 389 4.66 -24.48 8.17
N SER A 390 5.49 -25.21 8.93
CA SER A 390 5.31 -25.34 10.38
C SER A 390 5.60 -24.02 11.11
N GLU A 391 6.62 -23.30 10.65
CA GLU A 391 7.01 -21.98 11.16
C GLU A 391 6.00 -20.91 10.77
N GLU A 392 5.61 -20.86 9.49
CA GLU A 392 4.62 -19.93 8.93
C GLU A 392 3.27 -20.03 9.66
N LEU A 393 2.88 -21.24 10.03
CA LEU A 393 1.59 -21.50 10.64
C LEU A 393 1.65 -21.65 12.17
N CYS A 394 2.81 -21.43 12.79
CA CYS A 394 3.09 -21.60 14.21
C CYS A 394 2.56 -22.94 14.78
N ILE A 395 2.85 -24.04 14.10
CA ILE A 395 2.46 -25.41 14.50
C ILE A 395 3.62 -26.39 14.41
N SER A 396 3.51 -27.56 15.04
CA SER A 396 4.58 -28.55 14.97
C SER A 396 4.70 -29.18 13.58
N ARG A 397 5.93 -29.54 13.17
CA ARG A 397 6.21 -30.28 11.91
C ARG A 397 5.38 -31.56 11.79
N ALA A 398 5.14 -32.25 12.91
CA ALA A 398 4.29 -33.44 12.97
C ALA A 398 2.82 -33.12 12.60
N THR A 399 2.32 -31.96 13.06
CA THR A 399 0.98 -31.47 12.73
C THR A 399 0.86 -31.15 11.24
N VAL A 400 1.87 -30.51 10.65
CA VAL A 400 1.92 -30.28 9.18
C VAL A 400 1.89 -31.60 8.43
N LYS A 401 2.75 -32.56 8.78
CA LYS A 401 2.80 -33.89 8.15
C LYS A 401 1.44 -34.59 8.19
N ARG A 402 0.75 -34.53 9.33
CA ARG A 402 -0.61 -35.10 9.49
C ARG A 402 -1.63 -34.43 8.57
N HIS A 403 -1.64 -33.09 8.50
CA HIS A 403 -2.54 -32.38 7.58
C HIS A 403 -2.21 -32.69 6.12
N THR A 404 -0.94 -32.74 5.75
CA THR A 404 -0.50 -33.12 4.39
C THR A 404 -0.98 -34.51 4.00
N GLN A 405 -0.90 -35.49 4.90
CA GLN A 405 -1.46 -36.83 4.68
C GLN A 405 -2.98 -36.81 4.50
N ASN A 406 -3.70 -36.01 5.28
CA ASN A 406 -5.14 -35.85 5.10
C ASN A 406 -5.50 -35.19 3.77
N ILE A 407 -4.74 -34.17 3.36
CA ILE A 407 -4.90 -33.51 2.06
C ILE A 407 -4.72 -34.53 0.94
N TYR A 408 -3.64 -35.32 0.99
CA TYR A 408 -3.36 -36.36 0.00
C TYR A 408 -4.50 -37.36 -0.07
N ARG A 409 -4.98 -37.85 1.08
CA ARG A 409 -6.13 -38.74 1.15
C ARG A 409 -7.40 -38.12 0.55
N LYS A 410 -7.75 -36.88 0.92
CA LYS A 410 -8.96 -36.18 0.47
C LYS A 410 -8.95 -35.86 -1.01
N LEU A 411 -7.78 -35.45 -1.54
CA LEU A 411 -7.58 -35.23 -2.97
C LEU A 411 -7.28 -36.52 -3.75
N ARG A 412 -7.24 -37.67 -3.04
CA ARG A 412 -6.87 -38.99 -3.56
C ARG A 412 -5.49 -39.01 -4.26
N ALA A 413 -4.58 -38.13 -3.85
CA ALA A 413 -3.25 -37.99 -4.40
C ALA A 413 -2.21 -38.80 -3.60
N SER A 414 -1.17 -39.25 -4.29
CA SER A 414 -0.11 -40.10 -3.72
C SER A 414 1.07 -39.28 -3.19
N ASN A 415 1.24 -38.07 -3.70
CA ASN A 415 2.36 -37.20 -3.36
C ASN A 415 2.00 -35.72 -3.52
N ARG A 416 2.92 -34.86 -3.10
CA ARG A 416 2.78 -33.39 -3.15
C ARG A 416 2.38 -32.89 -4.53
N ARG A 417 3.07 -33.36 -5.56
CA ARG A 417 2.89 -32.90 -6.94
C ARG A 417 1.50 -33.27 -7.45
N GLU A 418 1.08 -34.52 -7.22
CA GLU A 418 -0.25 -34.99 -7.60
C GLU A 418 -1.36 -34.27 -6.83
N ALA A 419 -1.15 -33.98 -5.53
CA ALA A 419 -2.11 -33.23 -4.74
C ALA A 419 -2.32 -31.81 -5.28
N VAL A 420 -1.24 -31.12 -5.65
CA VAL A 420 -1.31 -29.79 -6.25
C VAL A 420 -1.97 -29.84 -7.63
N VAL A 421 -1.60 -30.80 -8.49
CA VAL A 421 -2.22 -30.97 -9.82
C VAL A 421 -3.72 -31.22 -9.69
N ARG A 422 -4.14 -32.14 -8.82
CA ARG A 422 -5.58 -32.41 -8.61
C ARG A 422 -6.31 -31.23 -8.02
N ALA A 423 -5.69 -30.53 -7.06
CA ALA A 423 -6.28 -29.33 -6.51
C ALA A 423 -6.52 -28.26 -7.58
N ARG A 424 -5.63 -28.14 -8.57
CA ARG A 424 -5.83 -27.26 -9.72
C ARG A 424 -6.95 -27.75 -10.64
N THR A 425 -6.96 -29.02 -11.02
CA THR A 425 -8.05 -29.62 -11.84
C THR A 425 -9.42 -29.49 -11.18
N LEU A 426 -9.47 -29.55 -9.85
CA LEU A 426 -10.67 -29.35 -9.04
C LEU A 426 -11.00 -27.87 -8.77
N ASN A 427 -10.24 -26.94 -9.35
CA ASN A 427 -10.35 -25.49 -9.16
C ASN A 427 -10.22 -25.02 -7.70
N ILE A 428 -9.56 -25.81 -6.84
CA ILE A 428 -9.20 -25.48 -5.45
C ILE A 428 -7.98 -24.55 -5.42
N LEU A 429 -7.09 -24.75 -6.38
CA LEU A 429 -5.95 -23.89 -6.62
C LEU A 429 -6.04 -23.30 -8.03
N LEU A 430 -5.50 -22.11 -8.20
CA LEU A 430 -5.36 -21.45 -9.49
C LEU A 430 -4.51 -22.32 -10.44
N ASP A 431 -5.03 -22.53 -11.64
CA ASP A 431 -4.25 -23.09 -12.74
C ASP A 431 -3.14 -22.08 -13.10
N ALA A 432 -1.92 -22.59 -13.13
CA ALA A 432 -0.71 -21.79 -13.03
C ALA A 432 -0.04 -21.58 -14.38
#